data_AF-A0A8T3N931-F1
#
_entry.id   AF-A0A8T3N931-F1
#
_cell.length_a   1.000
_cell.length_b   1.000
_cell.length_c   1.000
_cell.angle_alpha   90.00
_cell.angle_beta   90.00
_cell.angle_gamma   90.00
#
_symmetry.space_group_name_H-M   'P 1'
#
loop_
_entity.id
_entity.type
_entity.pdbx_description
1 polymer ?
#
loop_
_entity_poly.entity_id
_entity_poly.type
_entity_poly.pdbx_seq_one_letter_code
_entity_poly.pdbx_strand_id
1 'polypeptide(L)'
;MSSVPFDTHAAVKRLTEAGVTEAQAEALIRAITEANARADLATRGDLNETRHALEADIADLRAEIKGLETRMVKWMIALVAPLYALLIVSLFT
;
A
#
# COMPACT_ATOMS: atom_id res chain seq x y z
N MET A 1 8.30 15.64 -1.12
CA MET A 1 8.17 15.50 -2.59
C MET A 1 9.55 15.45 -3.24
N SER A 2 10.04 14.26 -3.60
CA SER A 2 11.22 14.15 -4.46
C SER A 2 10.73 14.20 -5.91
N SER A 3 10.53 15.40 -6.45
CA SER A 3 10.30 15.54 -7.89
C SER A 3 11.59 15.18 -8.63
N VAL A 4 11.47 14.46 -9.75
CA VAL A 4 12.59 14.33 -10.67
C VAL A 4 12.87 15.75 -11.20
N PRO A 5 14.08 16.30 -11.05
CA PRO A 5 14.36 17.63 -11.54
C PRO A 5 14.19 17.68 -13.06
N PHE A 6 13.27 18.53 -13.52
CA PHE A 6 13.02 18.76 -14.94
C PHE A 6 13.87 19.94 -15.41
N ASP A 7 14.90 19.66 -16.20
CA ASP A 7 15.79 20.68 -16.76
C ASP A 7 15.10 21.39 -17.93
N THR A 8 14.43 22.50 -17.60
CA THR A 8 13.68 23.32 -18.57
C THR A 8 14.60 23.90 -19.64
N HIS A 9 15.84 24.26 -19.29
CA HIS A 9 16.80 24.84 -20.22
C HIS A 9 17.28 23.80 -21.25
N ALA A 10 17.65 22.60 -20.79
CA ALA A 10 18.03 21.51 -21.68
C ALA A 10 16.85 21.03 -22.55
N ALA A 11 15.61 21.14 -22.06
CA ALA A 11 14.41 20.84 -22.85
C ALA A 11 14.15 21.88 -23.94
N VAL A 12 14.23 23.19 -23.61
CA VAL A 12 14.13 24.28 -24.58
C VAL A 12 15.19 24.13 -25.67
N LYS A 13 16.46 23.93 -25.28
CA LYS A 13 17.58 23.76 -26.21
C LYS A 13 17.36 22.61 -27.22
N ARG A 14 16.90 21.45 -26.75
CA ARG A 14 16.60 20.30 -27.63
C ARG A 14 15.48 20.61 -28.62
N LEU A 15 14.45 21.34 -28.20
CA LEU A 15 13.37 21.75 -29.09
C LEU A 15 13.86 22.73 -30.15
N THR A 16 14.74 23.67 -29.76
CA THR A 16 15.35 24.62 -30.71
C THR A 16 16.26 23.92 -31.72
N GLU A 17 17.08 22.98 -31.27
CA GLU A 17 17.92 22.14 -32.13
C GLU A 17 17.09 21.29 -33.12
N ALA A 18 15.85 20.95 -32.75
CA ALA A 18 14.88 20.26 -33.61
C ALA A 18 14.10 21.18 -34.56
N GLY A 19 14.40 22.48 -34.57
CA GLY A 19 13.78 23.46 -35.48
C GLY A 19 12.53 24.15 -34.92
N VAL A 20 12.18 23.96 -33.65
CA VAL A 20 11.13 24.74 -32.97
C VAL A 20 11.68 26.13 -32.65
N THR A 21 10.90 27.19 -32.84
CA THR A 21 11.36 28.53 -32.45
C THR A 21 11.55 28.62 -30.94
N GLU A 22 12.51 29.41 -30.48
CA GLU A 22 12.80 29.58 -29.06
C GLU A 22 11.54 30.01 -28.27
N ALA A 23 10.77 30.97 -28.80
CA ALA A 23 9.53 31.42 -28.19
C ALA A 23 8.48 30.29 -28.03
N GLN A 24 8.34 29.42 -29.03
CA GLN A 24 7.44 28.27 -28.95
C GLN A 24 7.95 27.20 -27.99
N ALA A 25 9.25 26.93 -28.01
CA ALA A 25 9.89 25.97 -27.10
C ALA A 25 9.68 26.39 -25.65
N GLU A 26 9.95 27.66 -25.32
CA GLU A 26 9.69 28.17 -23.98
C GLU A 26 8.20 28.12 -23.59
N ALA A 27 7.30 28.50 -24.49
CA ALA A 27 5.87 28.47 -24.22
C ALA A 27 5.37 27.04 -23.92
N LEU A 28 5.84 26.06 -24.69
CA LEU A 28 5.51 24.65 -24.49
C LEU A 28 6.05 24.14 -23.16
N ILE A 29 7.32 24.42 -22.85
CA ILE A 29 7.94 23.98 -21.60
C ILE A 29 7.27 24.64 -20.39
N ARG A 30 6.91 25.93 -20.48
CA ARG A 30 6.11 26.60 -19.44
C ARG A 30 4.78 25.90 -19.18
N ALA A 31 4.01 25.60 -20.24
CA ALA A 31 2.73 24.91 -20.12
C ALA A 31 2.87 23.51 -19.48
N ILE A 32 3.89 22.74 -19.87
CA ILE A 32 4.17 21.42 -19.28
C ILE A 32 4.51 21.55 -17.80
N THR A 33 5.37 22.51 -17.44
CA THR A 33 5.82 22.70 -16.07
C THR A 33 4.66 23.13 -15.16
N GLU A 34 3.79 24.03 -15.64
CA GLU A 34 2.57 24.43 -14.92
C GLU A 34 1.59 23.27 -14.75
N ALA A 35 1.39 22.46 -15.79
CA ALA A 35 0.55 21.27 -15.70
C ALA A 35 1.09 20.27 -14.68
N ASN A 36 2.41 20.06 -14.66
CA ASN A 36 3.07 19.15 -13.72
C ASN A 36 3.06 19.68 -12.28
N ALA A 37 3.14 21.01 -12.09
CA ALA A 37 3.03 21.64 -10.78
C ALA A 37 1.62 21.57 -10.19
N ARG A 38 0.60 21.49 -11.04
CA ARG A 38 -0.81 21.28 -10.64
C ARG A 38 -1.17 19.80 -10.47
N ALA A 39 -0.32 18.88 -10.92
CA ALA A 39 -0.58 17.46 -10.78
C ALA A 39 -0.33 17.04 -9.32
N ASP A 40 -1.40 16.73 -8.61
CA ASP A 40 -1.33 16.15 -7.27
C ASP A 40 -0.95 14.67 -7.38
N LEU A 41 0.35 14.42 -7.49
CA LEU A 41 0.90 13.08 -7.66
C LEU A 41 1.43 12.56 -6.32
N ALA A 42 0.88 11.42 -5.88
CA ALA A 42 1.44 10.69 -4.75
C ALA A 42 2.91 10.35 -5.03
N THR A 43 3.78 10.70 -4.09
CA THR A 43 5.21 10.45 -4.22
C THR A 43 5.52 8.98 -3.93
N ARG A 44 6.69 8.51 -4.35
CA ARG A 44 7.15 7.16 -3.95
C ARG A 44 7.26 7.00 -2.43
N GLY A 45 7.52 8.09 -1.71
CA GLY A 45 7.52 8.09 -0.24
C GLY A 45 6.14 7.78 0.32
N ASP A 46 5.13 8.50 -0.15
CA ASP A 46 3.72 8.34 0.28
C ASP A 46 3.21 6.92 -0.04
N LEU A 47 3.58 6.38 -1.21
CA LEU A 47 3.26 5.00 -1.58
C LEU A 47 3.96 3.98 -0.68
N ASN A 48 5.20 4.24 -0.24
CA ASN A 48 5.92 3.34 0.63
C ASN A 48 5.39 3.40 2.07
N GLU A 49 5.00 4.60 2.54
CA GLU A 49 4.36 4.79 3.84
C GLU A 49 3.00 4.08 3.90
N THR A 50 2.14 4.29 2.90
CA THR A 50 0.85 3.59 2.80
C THR A 50 1.03 2.09 2.69
N ARG A 51 2.03 1.61 1.93
CA ARG A 51 2.37 0.20 1.87
C ARG A 51 2.76 -0.37 3.25
N HIS A 52 3.62 0.31 3.99
CA HIS A 52 4.03 -0.14 5.32
C HIS A 52 2.89 -0.12 6.33
N ALA A 53 2.03 0.90 6.28
CA ALA A 53 0.82 0.94 7.11
C ALA A 53 -0.09 -0.26 6.82
N LEU A 54 -0.33 -0.58 5.54
CA LEU A 54 -1.11 -1.75 5.13
C LEU A 54 -0.45 -3.08 5.54
N GLU A 55 0.87 -3.20 5.43
CA GLU A 55 1.61 -4.38 5.89
C GLU A 55 1.45 -4.61 7.40
N ALA A 56 1.45 -3.52 8.20
CA ALA A 56 1.19 -3.57 9.63
C ALA A 56 -0.26 -3.99 9.95
N ASP A 57 -1.25 -3.35 9.32
CA ASP A 57 -2.66 -3.69 9.52
C ASP A 57 -2.95 -5.16 9.17
N ILE A 58 -2.34 -5.68 8.10
CA ILE A 58 -2.46 -7.09 7.72
C ILE A 58 -1.82 -8.01 8.76
N ALA A 59 -0.68 -7.62 9.33
CA ALA A 59 -0.03 -8.41 10.37
C ALA A 59 -0.89 -8.47 11.64
N ASP A 60 -1.49 -7.35 12.05
CA ASP A 60 -2.36 -7.26 13.20
C ASP A 60 -3.64 -8.09 13.00
N LEU A 61 -4.30 -7.97 11.85
CA LEU A 61 -5.46 -8.79 11.51
C LEU A 61 -5.15 -10.29 11.53
N ARG A 62 -3.97 -10.71 11.03
CA ARG A 62 -3.54 -12.11 11.10
C ARG A 62 -3.35 -12.58 12.54
N ALA A 63 -2.81 -11.73 13.42
CA ALA A 63 -2.64 -12.05 14.82
C ALA A 63 -4.00 -12.18 15.54
N GLU A 64 -4.93 -11.27 15.26
CA GLU A 64 -6.30 -11.31 15.80
C GLU A 64 -7.04 -12.59 15.38
N ILE A 65 -6.99 -12.95 14.09
CA ILE A 65 -7.61 -14.18 13.57
C ILE A 65 -7.03 -15.40 14.29
N LYS A 66 -5.70 -15.51 14.40
CA LYS A 66 -5.06 -16.63 15.10
C LYS A 66 -5.46 -16.69 16.58
N GLY A 67 -5.62 -15.52 17.22
CA GLY A 67 -6.12 -15.42 18.58
C GLY A 67 -7.58 -15.88 18.72
N LEU A 68 -8.43 -15.54 17.76
CA LEU A 68 -9.82 -16.02 17.70
C LEU A 68 -9.88 -17.54 17.50
N GLU A 69 -9.13 -18.08 16.54
CA GLU A 69 -9.04 -19.53 16.29
C GLU A 69 -8.62 -20.28 17.56
N THR A 70 -7.57 -19.81 18.23
CA THR A 70 -7.07 -20.42 19.47
C THR A 70 -8.12 -20.38 20.59
N ARG A 71 -8.82 -19.25 20.75
CA ARG A 71 -9.90 -19.13 21.74
C ARG A 71 -11.06 -20.07 21.41
N MET A 72 -11.48 -20.13 20.14
CA MET A 72 -12.54 -21.03 19.70
C MET A 72 -12.20 -22.49 19.96
N VAL A 73 -10.99 -22.93 19.57
CA VAL A 73 -10.54 -24.32 19.84
C VAL A 73 -10.51 -24.61 21.34
N LYS A 74 -9.99 -23.68 22.15
CA LYS A 74 -9.96 -23.85 23.62
C LYS A 74 -11.36 -24.05 24.20
N TRP A 75 -12.34 -23.24 23.78
CA TRP A 75 -13.72 -23.37 24.25
C TRP A 75 -14.40 -24.63 23.71
N MET A 76 -14.12 -25.04 22.47
CA MET A 76 -14.63 -26.28 21.90
C MET A 76 -14.11 -27.50 22.67
N ILE A 77 -12.81 -27.55 23.00
CA ILE A 77 -12.24 -28.62 23.82
C ILE A 77 -12.88 -28.63 25.22
N ALA A 78 -13.03 -27.45 25.84
CA ALA A 78 -13.64 -27.34 27.17
C ALA A 78 -15.10 -27.86 27.21
N LEU A 79 -15.86 -27.66 26.13
CA LEU A 79 -17.24 -28.16 26.01
C LEU A 79 -17.32 -29.64 25.62
N VAL A 80 -16.47 -30.10 24.69
CA VAL A 80 -16.55 -31.45 24.10
C VAL A 80 -15.87 -32.51 24.95
N ALA A 81 -14.75 -32.19 25.62
CA ALA A 81 -13.99 -33.17 26.41
C ALA A 81 -14.81 -33.80 27.56
N PRO A 82 -15.61 -33.06 28.34
CA PRO A 82 -16.48 -33.65 29.36
C PRO A 82 -17.54 -34.59 28.77
N LEU A 83 -18.14 -34.22 27.64
CA LEU A 83 -19.14 -35.05 26.96
C LEU A 83 -18.54 -36.38 26.49
N TYR A 84 -17.33 -36.33 25.93
CA TYR A 84 -16.58 -37.54 25.56
C TYR A 84 -16.24 -38.41 26.76
N ALA A 85 -15.82 -37.81 27.89
CA ALA A 85 -15.53 -38.55 29.11
C ALA A 85 -16.77 -39.28 29.66
N LEU A 86 -17.94 -38.62 29.66
CA LEU A 86 -19.21 -39.22 30.08
C LEU A 86 -19.62 -40.39 29.18
N LEU A 87 -19.47 -40.25 27.86
CA LEU A 87 -19.76 -41.32 26.91
C LEU A 87 -18.90 -42.56 27.18
N ILE A 88 -17.60 -42.38 27.44
CA ILE A 88 -16.69 -43.49 27.79
C ILE A 88 -17.15 -44.19 29.07
N VAL A 89 -17.48 -43.45 30.14
CA VAL A 89 -17.94 -44.05 31.40
C VAL A 89 -19.21 -44.89 31.20
N SER A 90 -20.16 -44.39 30.40
CA SER A 90 -21.41 -45.11 30.12
C SER A 90 -21.26 -46.42 29.33
N LEU A 91 -20.11 -46.64 28.68
CA LEU A 91 -19.81 -47.91 27.98
C LEU A 91 -19.36 -49.02 28.95
N PHE A 92 -18.98 -48.67 30.18
CA PHE A 92 -18.47 -49.61 31.19
C PHE A 92 -19.40 -49.77 32.41
N THR A 93 -20.50 -49.01 32.48
CA THR A 93 -21.58 -49.15 33.47
C THR A 93 -22.80 -49.78 32.82
#